data_AF-A0A914LMP5-F1
#
_entry.id   AF-A0A914LMP5-F1
#
_cell.length_a   1.000
_cell.length_b   1.000
_cell.length_c   1.000
_cell.angle_alpha   90.00
_cell.angle_beta   90.00
_cell.angle_gamma   90.00
#
_symmetry.space_group_name_H-M   'P 1'
#
loop_
_entity.id
_entity.type
_entity.pdbx_description
1 polymer ?
#
loop_
_entity_poly.entity_id
_entity_poly.type
_entity_poly.pdbx_seq_one_letter_code
_entity_poly.pdbx_strand_id
1 'polypeptide(L)'
;GACIFVTEYGTVDASGGGGVDEGSTKEWYNFLDSKKISSLNWAISNKAERAAALTPGTTSSQVGNDDRLTASGRLVKSYIKSKNTGVRCNGGGAAKKGSSSSNTGAKKTNKNSKNKNSKKKSNNAKLPKKGPKKNT
;
A
#
# COMPACT_ATOMS: atom_id res chain seq x y z
N GLY A 1 30.30 -13.50 5.32
CA GLY A 1 29.30 -12.44 5.07
C GLY A 1 28.84 -11.87 6.40
N ALA A 2 28.40 -10.61 6.42
CA ALA A 2 27.91 -9.95 7.63
C ALA A 2 26.37 -9.90 7.64
N CYS A 3 25.76 -10.11 8.81
CA CYS A 3 24.34 -9.85 9.02
C CYS A 3 24.14 -8.33 9.17
N ILE A 4 23.19 -7.78 8.42
CA ILE A 4 22.92 -6.34 8.41
C ILE A 4 21.53 -6.08 8.98
N PHE A 5 21.43 -5.01 9.76
CA PHE A 5 20.18 -4.46 10.26
C PHE A 5 20.23 -2.95 10.07
N VAL A 6 19.25 -2.38 9.34
CA VAL A 6 19.15 -0.93 9.15
C VAL A 6 18.41 -0.35 10.33
N THR A 7 19.16 0.05 11.36
CA THR A 7 18.55 0.55 12.59
C THR A 7 17.80 1.85 12.39
N GLU A 8 18.12 2.63 11.35
CA GLU A 8 17.43 3.88 10.99
C GLU A 8 17.46 4.14 9.48
N TYR A 9 16.35 4.64 8.94
CA TYR A 9 16.27 5.24 7.60
C TYR A 9 15.20 6.34 7.55
N GLY A 10 15.33 7.29 6.62
CA GLY A 10 14.35 8.34 6.35
C GLY A 10 13.70 8.21 4.97
N THR A 11 12.61 8.94 4.76
CA THR A 11 11.93 9.08 3.45
C THR A 11 12.24 10.41 2.76
N VAL A 12 13.12 11.19 3.38
CA VAL A 12 13.53 12.53 2.99
C VAL A 12 15.06 12.61 3.02
N ASP A 13 15.63 13.77 2.71
CA ASP A 13 17.08 13.98 2.80
C ASP A 13 17.62 13.85 4.24
N ALA A 14 18.94 13.75 4.37
CA ALA A 14 19.61 13.47 5.63
C ALA A 14 19.43 14.55 6.72
N SER A 15 18.96 15.76 6.38
CA SER A 15 18.66 16.79 7.37
C SER A 15 17.38 16.49 8.17
N GLY A 16 16.57 15.53 7.73
CA GLY A 16 15.21 15.31 8.23
C GLY A 16 14.18 16.33 7.71
N GLY A 17 14.63 17.28 6.90
CA GLY A 17 13.86 18.26 6.15
C GLY A 17 13.46 17.75 4.77
N GLY A 18 13.38 18.64 3.78
CA GLY A 18 13.16 18.26 2.38
C GLY A 18 11.75 17.74 2.03
N GLY A 19 11.61 17.31 0.79
CA GLY A 19 10.41 16.62 0.31
C GLY A 19 10.52 15.11 0.51
N VAL A 20 9.38 14.43 0.68
CA VAL A 20 9.35 12.96 0.65
C VAL A 20 9.72 12.49 -0.75
N ASP A 21 10.78 11.67 -0.85
CA ASP A 21 11.19 11.01 -2.07
C ASP A 21 10.67 9.57 -2.09
N GLU A 22 9.44 9.41 -2.58
CA GLU A 22 8.81 8.09 -2.69
C GLU A 22 9.54 7.15 -3.66
N GLY A 23 10.20 7.68 -4.69
CA GLY A 23 10.88 6.88 -5.71
C GLY A 23 12.08 6.17 -5.11
N SER A 24 13.01 6.96 -4.56
CA SER A 24 14.19 6.45 -3.85
C SER A 24 13.80 5.54 -2.68
N THR A 25 12.79 5.93 -1.90
CA THR A 25 12.32 5.11 -0.77
C THR A 25 11.85 3.72 -1.23
N LYS A 26 11.11 3.62 -2.35
CA LYS A 26 10.64 2.34 -2.89
C LYS A 26 11.78 1.48 -3.44
N GLU A 27 12.81 2.10 -4.04
CA GLU A 27 14.01 1.38 -4.48
C GLU A 27 14.74 0.74 -3.29
N TRP A 28 14.92 1.50 -2.20
CA TRP A 28 15.50 0.97 -0.96
C TRP A 28 14.66 -0.15 -0.35
N TYR A 29 13.34 0.01 -0.28
CA TYR A 29 12.44 -1.05 0.18
C TYR A 29 12.61 -2.35 -0.62
N ASN A 30 12.61 -2.27 -1.95
CA ASN A 30 12.81 -3.43 -2.80
C ASN A 30 14.17 -4.11 -2.54
N PHE A 31 15.23 -3.32 -2.37
CA PHE A 31 16.55 -3.83 -2.01
C PHE A 31 16.54 -4.57 -0.67
N LEU A 32 16.04 -3.92 0.39
CA LEU A 32 15.99 -4.47 1.75
C LEU A 32 15.15 -5.75 1.81
N ASP A 33 13.99 -5.75 1.15
CA ASP A 33 13.11 -6.93 1.04
C ASP A 33 13.82 -8.09 0.34
N SER A 34 14.48 -7.82 -0.80
CA SER A 34 15.18 -8.86 -1.57
C SER A 34 16.30 -9.53 -0.77
N LYS A 35 16.89 -8.82 0.19
CA LYS A 35 17.96 -9.28 1.06
C LYS A 35 17.46 -9.74 2.44
N LYS A 36 16.15 -9.61 2.72
CA LYS A 36 15.54 -9.89 4.03
C LYS A 36 16.20 -9.10 5.17
N ILE A 37 16.56 -7.85 4.90
CA ILE A 37 17.19 -6.95 5.88
C ILE A 37 16.08 -6.22 6.65
N SER A 38 16.09 -6.35 7.97
CA SER A 38 15.20 -5.60 8.84
C SER A 38 15.59 -4.12 8.88
N SER A 39 14.57 -3.26 8.97
CA SER A 39 14.75 -1.81 8.94
C SER A 39 13.77 -1.08 9.87
N LEU A 40 14.19 0.01 10.50
CA LEU A 40 13.33 0.87 11.31
C LEU A 40 13.32 2.30 10.76
N ASN A 41 12.13 2.89 10.61
CA ASN A 41 11.99 4.25 10.10
C ASN A 41 12.23 5.27 11.21
N TRP A 42 12.97 6.32 10.89
CA TRP A 42 13.02 7.57 11.63
C TRP A 42 11.87 8.50 11.18
N ALA A 43 10.93 8.92 12.03
CA ALA A 43 10.70 8.48 13.41
C ALA A 43 9.21 8.65 13.80
N ILE A 44 8.80 7.96 14.87
CA ILE A 44 7.54 8.28 15.56
C ILE A 44 7.75 9.56 16.38
N SER A 45 7.54 10.69 15.71
CA SER A 45 7.70 12.04 16.25
C SER A 45 6.58 12.92 15.69
N ASN A 46 6.21 13.96 16.44
CA ASN A 46 5.33 15.04 16.00
C ASN A 46 6.07 16.37 15.85
N LYS A 47 7.41 16.36 15.81
CA LYS A 47 8.22 17.54 15.54
C LYS A 47 7.83 18.12 14.18
N ALA A 48 7.89 19.45 14.05
CA ALA A 48 7.60 20.16 12.81
C ALA A 48 8.73 20.00 11.77
N GLU A 49 8.97 18.77 11.34
CA GLU A 49 9.93 18.38 10.31
C GLU A 49 9.28 17.38 9.34
N ARG A 50 9.94 17.11 8.21
CA ARG A 50 9.32 16.34 7.12
C ARG A 50 9.51 14.84 7.29
N ALA A 51 10.56 14.42 7.99
CA ALA A 51 10.79 13.02 8.37
C ALA A 51 9.77 12.49 9.40
N ALA A 52 9.23 13.36 10.26
CA ALA A 52 8.31 12.99 11.33
C ALA A 52 7.09 12.20 10.80
N ALA A 53 6.76 11.07 11.42
CA ALA A 53 5.60 10.27 11.02
C ALA A 53 4.26 10.93 11.39
N LEU A 54 4.23 11.78 12.43
CA LEU A 54 3.02 12.41 12.95
C LEU A 54 3.04 13.93 12.71
N THR A 55 1.87 14.49 12.48
CA THR A 55 1.67 15.94 12.34
C THR A 55 1.88 16.65 13.69
N PRO A 56 2.34 17.93 13.69
CA PRO A 56 2.50 18.71 14.91
C PRO A 56 1.22 18.78 15.76
N GLY A 57 1.40 18.73 17.08
CA GLY A 57 0.30 18.72 18.06
C GLY A 57 -0.39 17.37 18.25
N THR A 58 0.10 16.29 17.64
CA THR A 58 -0.46 14.94 17.87
C THR A 58 -0.19 14.51 19.30
N THR A 59 -1.22 14.15 20.05
CA THR A 59 -1.10 13.62 21.42
C THR A 59 -0.84 12.11 21.42
N SER A 60 -0.42 11.55 22.55
CA SER A 60 -0.20 10.11 22.71
C SER A 60 -1.45 9.28 22.40
N SER A 61 -2.64 9.75 22.80
CA SER A 61 -3.92 9.09 22.52
C SER A 61 -4.32 9.10 21.04
N GLN A 62 -3.72 9.98 20.24
CA GLN A 62 -3.98 10.11 18.81
C GLN A 62 -2.97 9.32 17.95
N VAL A 63 -1.95 8.71 18.55
CA VAL A 63 -1.01 7.85 17.83
C VAL A 63 -1.78 6.66 17.25
N GLY A 64 -1.69 6.49 15.94
CA GLY A 64 -2.45 5.48 15.19
C GLY A 64 -3.67 6.01 14.43
N ASN A 65 -4.08 7.25 14.67
CA ASN A 65 -5.06 7.94 13.82
C ASN A 65 -4.42 8.33 12.47
N ASP A 66 -5.02 7.89 11.36
CA ASP A 66 -4.51 8.13 10.00
C ASP A 66 -4.55 9.60 9.57
N ASP A 67 -5.45 10.39 10.15
CA ASP A 67 -5.51 11.83 9.93
C ASP A 67 -4.32 12.56 10.54
N ARG A 68 -3.64 11.92 11.49
CA ARG A 68 -2.47 12.48 12.16
C ARG A 68 -1.16 12.11 11.48
N LEU A 69 -1.17 11.27 10.45
CA LEU A 69 0.03 10.89 9.71
C LEU A 69 0.47 11.97 8.71
N THR A 70 1.77 12.23 8.67
CA THR A 70 2.39 13.01 7.60
C THR A 70 2.49 12.21 6.30
N ALA A 71 2.96 12.82 5.21
CA ALA A 71 3.27 12.09 3.98
C ALA A 71 4.31 10.97 4.24
N SER A 72 5.37 11.26 5.00
CA SER A 72 6.38 10.27 5.42
C SER A 72 5.72 9.11 6.19
N GLY A 73 4.91 9.43 7.20
CA GLY A 73 4.23 8.43 8.03
C GLY A 73 3.27 7.54 7.24
N ARG A 74 2.52 8.10 6.28
CA ARG A 74 1.62 7.31 5.42
C ARG A 74 2.38 6.36 4.51
N LEU A 75 3.49 6.80 3.92
CA LEU A 75 4.34 5.97 3.07
C LEU A 75 4.88 4.76 3.86
N VAL A 76 5.44 5.02 5.04
CA VAL A 76 6.01 4.01 5.93
C VAL A 76 4.94 3.04 6.44
N LYS A 77 3.77 3.56 6.90
CA LYS A 77 2.66 2.72 7.35
C LYS A 77 2.19 1.78 6.24
N SER A 78 2.08 2.28 5.01
CA SER A 78 1.65 1.49 3.85
C SER A 78 2.64 0.37 3.55
N TYR A 79 3.94 0.68 3.57
CA TYR A 79 5.00 -0.30 3.41
C TYR A 79 4.94 -1.39 4.48
N ILE A 80 4.91 -1.03 5.77
CA ILE A 80 4.91 -2.00 6.88
C ILE A 80 3.65 -2.88 6.84
N LYS A 81 2.47 -2.30 6.59
CA LYS A 81 1.22 -3.07 6.50
C LYS A 81 1.19 -4.06 5.33
N SER A 82 1.96 -3.80 4.27
CA SER A 82 2.07 -4.73 3.13
C SER A 82 2.90 -5.98 3.46
N LYS A 83 3.64 -5.99 4.56
CA LYS A 83 4.56 -7.07 4.92
C LYS A 83 3.84 -8.20 5.63
N ASN A 84 4.18 -9.42 5.23
CA ASN A 84 3.90 -10.61 6.02
C ASN A 84 5.05 -10.82 6.99
N THR A 85 4.81 -10.60 8.28
CA THR A 85 5.84 -10.72 9.33
C THR A 85 6.26 -12.16 9.58
N GLY A 86 5.61 -13.15 8.95
CA GLY A 86 5.90 -14.58 9.15
C GLY A 86 5.50 -15.12 10.52
N VAL A 87 5.07 -14.24 11.45
CA VAL A 87 4.59 -14.60 12.78
C VAL A 87 3.12 -14.99 12.68
N ARG A 88 2.83 -16.26 12.98
CA ARG A 88 1.46 -16.75 13.16
C ARG A 88 1.23 -17.04 14.63
N CYS A 89 0.29 -16.35 15.24
CA CYS A 89 -0.17 -16.69 16.58
C CYS A 89 -1.10 -17.90 16.48
N ASN A 90 -0.55 -19.11 16.56
CA ASN A 90 -1.34 -20.36 16.58
C ASN A 90 -1.98 -20.66 17.95
N GLY A 91 -1.87 -19.75 18.94
CA GLY A 91 -2.32 -19.95 20.32
C GLY A 91 -3.67 -19.34 20.70
N GLY A 92 -4.51 -18.95 19.74
CA GLY A 92 -5.86 -18.46 20.04
C GLY A 92 -6.84 -19.61 20.28
N GLY A 93 -7.09 -19.94 21.55
CA GLY A 93 -8.17 -20.84 21.96
C GLY A 93 -9.51 -20.47 21.31
N ALA A 94 -10.31 -21.49 21.00
CA ALA A 94 -11.55 -21.41 20.24
C ALA A 94 -12.51 -20.29 20.69
N ALA A 95 -12.48 -19.15 19.99
CA ALA A 95 -13.64 -18.29 19.91
C ALA A 95 -14.67 -19.01 19.01
N LYS A 96 -15.80 -19.41 19.60
CA LYS A 96 -16.93 -20.05 18.90
C LYS A 96 -17.25 -19.28 17.62
N LYS A 97 -16.93 -19.85 16.45
CA LYS A 97 -17.52 -19.42 15.18
C LYS A 97 -18.96 -19.92 15.16
N GLY A 98 -19.89 -18.97 15.22
CA GLY A 98 -21.27 -19.19 14.81
C GLY A 98 -21.31 -19.81 13.42
N SER A 99 -22.07 -20.88 13.31
CA SER A 99 -22.34 -21.65 12.11
C SER A 99 -22.85 -20.76 10.98
N SER A 100 -22.25 -20.89 9.79
CA SER A 100 -22.96 -20.70 8.53
C SER A 100 -22.23 -21.43 7.41
N SER A 101 -22.68 -22.67 7.20
CA SER A 101 -22.71 -23.47 5.97
C SER A 101 -21.58 -23.29 4.96
N SER A 102 -20.64 -24.22 5.00
CA SER A 102 -19.91 -24.71 3.84
C SER A 102 -20.88 -25.41 2.88
N ASN A 103 -20.89 -25.03 1.61
CA ASN A 103 -21.29 -25.94 0.55
C ASN A 103 -20.07 -26.21 -0.33
N THR A 104 -19.40 -27.34 -0.08
CA THR A 104 -18.32 -27.87 -0.90
C THR A 104 -18.82 -29.09 -1.66
N GLY A 105 -18.60 -29.07 -2.97
CA GLY A 105 -18.29 -30.27 -3.75
C GLY A 105 -19.34 -30.70 -4.77
N ALA A 106 -19.03 -30.54 -6.05
CA ALA A 106 -18.81 -31.68 -6.95
C ALA A 106 -18.62 -31.22 -8.39
N LYS A 107 -17.49 -31.65 -8.98
CA LYS A 107 -17.21 -31.61 -10.41
C LYS A 107 -18.06 -32.68 -11.10
N LYS A 108 -18.90 -32.33 -12.07
CA LYS A 108 -19.39 -33.25 -13.11
C LYS A 108 -19.34 -32.60 -14.49
N THR A 109 -18.96 -33.43 -15.43
CA THR A 109 -18.63 -33.16 -16.83
C THR A 109 -19.87 -33.12 -17.73
N ASN A 110 -19.65 -32.54 -18.93
CA ASN A 110 -20.12 -33.00 -20.25
C ASN A 110 -21.28 -32.25 -20.95
N LYS A 111 -20.90 -31.69 -22.12
CA LYS A 111 -21.58 -31.63 -23.43
C LYS A 111 -22.93 -30.89 -23.62
N ASN A 112 -22.78 -29.78 -24.36
CA ASN A 112 -23.26 -29.59 -25.74
C ASN A 112 -24.49 -28.68 -25.99
N SER A 113 -24.32 -27.86 -27.02
CA SER A 113 -25.34 -27.30 -27.93
C SER A 113 -26.17 -26.10 -27.46
N LYS A 114 -25.90 -24.91 -28.02
CA LYS A 114 -26.64 -24.37 -29.19
C LYS A 114 -26.22 -22.92 -29.50
N ASN A 115 -25.67 -22.79 -30.69
CA ASN A 115 -25.61 -21.62 -31.58
C ASN A 115 -26.87 -20.73 -31.52
N LYS A 116 -26.71 -19.40 -31.35
CA LYS A 116 -27.41 -18.38 -32.16
C LYS A 116 -26.56 -17.12 -32.32
N ASN A 117 -26.12 -16.94 -33.56
CA ASN A 117 -25.61 -15.72 -34.18
C ASN A 117 -26.68 -14.61 -34.20
N SER A 118 -26.32 -13.36 -33.84
CA SER A 118 -27.01 -12.18 -34.36
C SER A 118 -26.06 -10.98 -34.50
N LYS A 119 -25.77 -10.64 -35.76
CA LYS A 119 -25.17 -9.40 -36.24
C LYS A 119 -26.10 -8.20 -36.00
N LYS A 120 -25.54 -7.06 -35.57
CA LYS A 120 -25.77 -5.69 -36.11
C LYS A 120 -24.97 -4.68 -35.27
N LYS A 121 -23.86 -4.14 -35.79
CA LYS A 121 -23.69 -2.92 -36.60
C LYS A 121 -23.56 -1.63 -35.77
N SER A 122 -22.36 -1.05 -35.90
CA SER A 122 -21.87 0.34 -35.83
C SER A 122 -22.77 1.43 -35.24
N ASN A 123 -22.16 2.35 -34.48
CA ASN A 123 -21.83 3.67 -35.04
C ASN A 123 -20.82 4.45 -34.19
N ASN A 124 -19.89 5.05 -34.92
CA ASN A 124 -18.76 5.86 -34.50
C ASN A 124 -19.25 7.26 -34.08
N ALA A 125 -18.88 7.76 -32.91
CA ALA A 125 -19.16 9.15 -32.50
C ALA A 125 -17.85 9.88 -32.19
N LYS A 126 -17.68 10.97 -32.93
CA LYS A 126 -16.49 11.78 -33.18
C LYS A 126 -16.27 12.81 -32.07
N LEU A 127 -15.05 12.92 -31.53
CA LEU A 127 -14.64 14.01 -30.64
C LEU A 127 -14.61 15.36 -31.39
N PRO A 128 -15.09 16.47 -30.81
CA PRO A 128 -14.90 17.80 -31.39
C PRO A 128 -13.48 18.34 -31.09
N LYS A 129 -12.77 18.73 -32.15
CA LYS A 129 -11.48 19.45 -32.11
C LYS A 129 -11.73 20.91 -31.70
N LYS A 130 -11.17 21.38 -30.58
CA LYS A 130 -11.04 22.81 -30.27
C LYS A 130 -9.68 23.31 -30.80
N GLY A 131 -9.72 24.31 -31.68
CA GLY A 131 -8.53 24.99 -32.23
C GLY A 131 -7.82 25.90 -31.22
N PRO A 132 -6.60 26.37 -31.53
CA PRO A 132 -5.79 27.15 -30.60
C PRO A 132 -6.26 28.61 -30.56
N LYS A 133 -6.44 29.15 -29.36
CA LYS A 133 -6.56 30.61 -29.13
C LYS A 133 -5.16 31.19 -28.98
N LYS A 134 -4.76 32.07 -29.90
CA LYS A 134 -3.65 33.00 -29.70
C LYS A 134 -4.13 34.10 -28.75
N ASN A 135 -3.40 34.33 -27.66
CA ASN A 135 -3.50 35.58 -26.91
C ASN A 135 -2.24 36.41 -27.20
N THR A 136 -2.51 37.61 -27.69
CA THR A 136 -1.68 38.82 -27.62
C THR A 136 -1.36 39.20 -26.20
#